data_AF-A0A1C6K400-F1
#
_entry.id   AF-A0A1C6K400-F1
#
_cell.length_a   1.000
_cell.length_b   1.000
_cell.length_c   1.000
_cell.angle_alpha   90.00
_cell.angle_beta   90.00
_cell.angle_gamma   90.00
#
_symmetry.space_group_name_H-M   'P 1'
#
loop_
_entity.id
_entity.type
_entity.pdbx_description
1 polymer ?
#
loop_
_entity_poly.entity_id
_entity_poly.type
_entity_poly.pdbx_seq_one_letter_code
_entity_poly.pdbx_strand_id
1 'polypeptide(L)'
;MLGKLYLTGQSVQPDQVQAIVWFGRSAEGNQYAQFFLERHDDIRPPSVMLAVTRLLYHMSRSFEDCSLPRSSTGLRIDRKRRQKLQARRIALGHKPDDHEDE
;
A
#
# COMPACT_ATOMS: atom_id res chain seq x y z
N MET A 1 -13.97 18.62 -21.30
CA MET A 1 -13.63 18.80 -19.86
C MET A 1 -14.81 18.64 -18.91
N LEU A 2 -16.06 18.75 -19.34
CA LEU A 2 -17.24 18.62 -18.47
C LEU A 2 -17.30 17.30 -17.66
N GLY A 3 -16.93 16.17 -18.27
CA GLY A 3 -16.93 14.87 -17.59
C GLY A 3 -16.08 14.87 -16.31
N LYS A 4 -14.95 15.58 -16.30
CA LYS A 4 -14.09 15.71 -15.10
C LYS A 4 -14.77 16.53 -14.01
N LEU A 5 -15.49 17.59 -14.35
CA LEU A 5 -16.19 18.44 -13.39
C LEU A 5 -17.29 17.66 -12.66
N TYR A 6 -18.06 16.85 -13.41
CA TYR A 6 -19.07 15.96 -12.84
C TYR A 6 -18.48 14.82 -12.00
N LEU A 7 -17.25 14.38 -12.26
CA LEU A 7 -16.54 13.43 -11.38
C LEU A 7 -16.03 14.09 -10.09
N THR A 8 -15.44 15.27 -10.20
CA THR A 8 -14.76 15.91 -9.06
C THR A 8 -15.70 16.75 -8.21
N GLY A 9 -16.92 17.02 -8.68
CA GLY A 9 -17.86 17.89 -8.00
C GLY A 9 -17.41 19.36 -7.97
N GLN A 10 -16.41 19.74 -8.78
CA GLN A 10 -15.97 21.12 -8.87
C GLN A 10 -16.97 21.88 -9.73
N SER A 11 -17.68 22.85 -9.14
CA SER A 11 -18.70 23.72 -9.75
C SER A 11 -20.06 23.09 -10.09
N VAL A 12 -20.20 21.76 -10.03
CA VAL A 12 -21.46 21.05 -10.28
C VAL A 12 -21.62 19.92 -9.27
N GLN A 13 -22.85 19.54 -8.92
CA GLN A 13 -23.07 18.36 -8.08
C GLN A 13 -22.45 17.13 -8.74
N PRO A 14 -21.67 16.32 -8.00
CA PRO A 14 -21.01 15.16 -8.56
C PRO A 14 -22.04 14.13 -9.03
N ASP A 15 -21.94 13.75 -10.30
CA ASP A 15 -22.80 12.77 -10.94
C ASP A 15 -21.96 11.93 -11.92
N GLN A 16 -21.71 10.69 -11.52
CA GLN A 16 -20.89 9.76 -12.29
C GLN A 16 -21.55 9.36 -13.61
N VAL A 17 -22.89 9.30 -13.67
CA VAL A 17 -23.62 8.95 -14.90
C VAL A 17 -23.47 10.07 -15.92
N GLN A 18 -23.67 11.32 -15.49
CA GLN A 18 -23.44 12.49 -16.34
C GLN A 18 -21.99 12.58 -16.78
N ALA A 19 -21.03 12.30 -15.88
CA ALA A 19 -19.63 12.30 -16.24
C ALA A 19 -19.33 11.35 -17.41
N ILE A 20 -19.81 10.11 -17.35
CA ILE A 20 -19.61 9.10 -18.40
C ILE A 20 -20.22 9.54 -19.73
N VAL A 21 -21.44 10.12 -19.71
CA VAL A 21 -22.08 10.66 -20.92
C VAL A 21 -21.23 11.76 -21.56
N TRP A 22 -20.68 12.67 -20.75
CA TRP A 22 -19.82 13.74 -21.25
C TRP A 22 -18.45 13.26 -21.71
N PHE A 23 -17.91 12.18 -21.14
CA PHE A 23 -16.71 11.53 -21.64
C PHE A 23 -16.98 10.81 -22.97
N GLY A 24 -18.10 10.10 -23.11
CA GLY A 24 -18.50 9.45 -24.36
C GLY A 24 -18.58 10.43 -25.53
N ARG A 25 -19.18 11.60 -25.30
CA ARG A 25 -19.27 12.68 -26.30
C ARG A 25 -17.92 13.32 -26.66
N SER A 26 -16.93 13.17 -25.78
CA SER A 26 -15.59 13.75 -25.95
C SER A 26 -14.57 12.72 -26.45
N ALA A 27 -14.91 11.43 -26.52
CA ALA A 27 -13.95 10.35 -26.78
C ALA A 27 -13.29 10.45 -28.16
N GLU A 28 -13.99 11.01 -29.15
CA GLU A 28 -13.41 11.27 -30.46
C GLU A 28 -12.44 12.45 -30.39
N GLY A 29 -11.13 12.13 -30.42
CA GLY A 29 -10.05 13.12 -30.38
C GLY A 29 -9.57 13.50 -28.97
N ASN A 30 -10.18 12.96 -27.91
CA ASN A 30 -9.69 13.15 -26.54
C ASN A 30 -9.23 11.81 -25.95
N GLN A 31 -7.93 11.57 -26.03
CA GLN A 31 -7.31 10.36 -25.47
C GLN A 31 -7.55 10.20 -23.97
N TYR A 32 -7.70 11.29 -23.22
CA TYR A 32 -8.05 11.24 -21.80
C TYR A 32 -9.47 10.72 -21.58
N ALA A 33 -10.43 11.14 -22.44
CA ALA A 33 -11.80 10.65 -22.36
C ALA A 33 -11.90 9.16 -22.75
N GLN A 34 -11.15 8.73 -23.78
CA GLN A 34 -11.05 7.30 -24.15
C GLN A 34 -10.46 6.47 -23.01
N PHE A 35 -9.30 6.88 -22.48
CA PHE A 35 -8.66 6.18 -21.36
C PHE A 35 -9.57 6.10 -20.14
N PHE A 36 -10.28 7.19 -19.83
CA PHE A 36 -11.23 7.18 -18.73
C PHE A 36 -12.36 6.17 -18.98
N LEU A 37 -12.98 6.16 -20.16
CA LEU A 37 -14.05 5.21 -20.49
C LEU A 37 -13.57 3.75 -20.49
N GLU A 38 -12.36 3.46 -20.97
CA GLU A 38 -11.80 2.10 -20.94
C GLU A 38 -11.53 1.62 -19.51
N ARG A 39 -11.19 2.54 -18.59
CA ARG A 39 -10.71 2.20 -17.25
C ARG A 39 -11.66 2.59 -16.13
N HIS A 40 -12.79 3.25 -16.41
CA HIS A 40 -13.70 3.74 -15.36
C HIS A 40 -14.35 2.62 -14.54
N ASP A 41 -14.52 1.44 -15.12
CA ASP A 41 -14.99 0.25 -14.39
C ASP A 41 -13.95 -0.22 -13.35
N ASP A 42 -12.64 0.01 -13.60
CA ASP A 42 -11.57 -0.22 -12.62
C ASP A 42 -11.49 0.88 -11.54
N ILE A 43 -12.12 2.05 -11.79
CA ILE A 43 -12.18 3.20 -10.86
C ILE A 43 -13.34 3.05 -9.86
N ARG A 44 -14.12 1.97 -9.91
CA ARG A 44 -14.89 1.55 -8.73
C ARG A 44 -13.93 1.42 -7.55
N PRO A 45 -14.33 1.88 -6.34
CA PRO A 45 -13.52 1.61 -5.17
C PRO A 45 -13.26 0.10 -5.15
N PRO A 46 -11.98 -0.34 -5.14
CA PRO A 46 -11.68 -1.76 -5.15
C PRO A 46 -12.46 -2.38 -4.01
N SER A 47 -13.10 -3.52 -4.26
CA SER A 47 -13.72 -4.26 -3.17
C SER A 47 -12.69 -4.39 -2.05
N VAL A 48 -13.12 -4.34 -0.79
CA VAL A 48 -12.22 -4.48 0.36
C VAL A 48 -11.32 -5.71 0.18
N MET A 49 -11.86 -6.77 -0.39
CA MET A 49 -11.15 -7.98 -0.79
C MET A 49 -9.99 -7.71 -1.78
N LEU A 50 -10.20 -6.92 -2.83
CA LEU A 50 -9.16 -6.57 -3.80
C LEU A 50 -8.07 -5.68 -3.18
N ALA A 51 -8.43 -4.77 -2.27
CA ALA A 51 -7.43 -3.99 -1.53
C ALA A 51 -6.57 -4.88 -0.63
N VAL A 52 -7.20 -5.86 0.06
CA VAL A 52 -6.50 -6.84 0.91
C VAL A 52 -5.57 -7.73 0.08
N THR A 53 -6.01 -8.26 -1.06
CA THR A 53 -5.14 -9.10 -1.91
C THR A 53 -3.95 -8.35 -2.47
N ARG A 54 -4.13 -7.08 -2.87
CA ARG A 54 -3.03 -6.21 -3.30
C ARG A 54 -2.05 -5.92 -2.16
N LEU A 55 -2.53 -5.64 -0.95
CA LEU A 55 -1.68 -5.46 0.22
C LEU A 55 -0.84 -6.70 0.50
N LEU A 56 -1.46 -7.89 0.53
CA LEU A 56 -0.77 -9.15 0.77
C LEU A 56 0.30 -9.43 -0.31
N TYR A 57 -0.02 -9.17 -1.58
CA TYR A 57 0.93 -9.30 -2.68
C TYR A 57 2.16 -8.39 -2.49
N HIS A 58 1.94 -7.11 -2.19
CA HIS A 58 3.04 -6.17 -1.96
C HIS A 58 3.87 -6.53 -0.72
N MET A 59 3.24 -6.99 0.37
CA MET A 59 3.96 -7.45 1.55
C MET A 59 4.80 -8.70 1.24
N SER A 60 4.25 -9.69 0.54
CA SER A 60 4.98 -10.88 0.11
C SER A 60 6.23 -10.51 -0.68
N ARG A 61 6.11 -9.57 -1.61
CA ARG A 61 7.24 -9.10 -2.43
C ARG A 61 8.30 -8.37 -1.60
N SER A 62 7.89 -7.53 -0.65
CA SER A 62 8.84 -6.90 0.28
C SER A 62 9.58 -7.93 1.14
N PHE A 63 8.93 -9.03 1.55
CA PHE A 63 9.60 -10.11 2.28
C PHE A 63 10.53 -10.94 1.41
N GLU A 64 10.20 -11.11 0.13
CA GLU A 64 11.06 -11.75 -0.86
C GLU A 64 12.34 -10.92 -1.10
N ASP A 65 12.20 -9.60 -1.26
CA ASP A 65 13.31 -8.66 -1.35
C ASP A 65 14.08 -8.51 -0.02
N CYS A 66 13.42 -8.80 1.11
CA CYS A 66 14.04 -8.84 2.46
C CYS A 66 14.50 -10.24 2.86
N SER A 67 14.42 -11.25 1.97
CA SER A 67 15.09 -12.52 2.20
C SER A 67 16.58 -12.23 2.25
N LEU A 68 17.08 -12.09 3.47
CA LEU A 68 18.49 -11.83 3.73
C LEU A 68 19.29 -12.82 2.89
N PRO A 69 20.41 -12.40 2.26
CA PRO A 69 21.36 -13.40 1.78
C PRO A 69 21.57 -14.37 2.94
N ARG A 70 21.61 -15.69 2.68
CA ARG A 70 21.96 -16.72 3.66
C ARG A 70 23.36 -16.42 4.19
N SER A 71 23.46 -15.43 5.05
CA SER A 71 24.64 -15.01 5.74
C SER A 71 24.52 -15.69 7.08
N SER A 72 25.36 -16.70 7.27
CA SER A 72 25.66 -17.34 8.55
C SER A 72 26.20 -16.36 9.61
N THR A 73 26.22 -15.06 9.31
CA THR A 73 26.64 -14.00 10.25
C THR A 73 25.37 -13.36 10.81
N GLY A 74 25.00 -13.81 12.01
CA GLY A 74 23.77 -13.39 12.70
C GLY A 74 23.48 -11.89 12.59
N LEU A 75 22.20 -11.58 12.42
CA LEU A 75 21.63 -10.24 12.29
C LEU A 75 22.39 -9.24 13.17
N ARG A 76 23.21 -8.36 12.57
CA ARG A 76 24.12 -7.48 13.32
C ARG A 76 23.32 -6.38 14.02
N ILE A 77 22.83 -6.67 15.23
CA ILE A 77 22.10 -5.72 16.07
C ILE A 77 23.07 -4.59 16.47
N ASP A 78 22.67 -3.34 16.20
CA ASP A 78 23.38 -2.16 16.69
C ASP A 78 23.51 -2.19 18.22
N ARG A 79 24.69 -1.81 18.73
CA ARG A 79 25.02 -1.73 20.16
C ARG A 79 23.93 -1.02 20.99
N LYS A 80 23.37 0.09 20.50
CA LYS A 80 22.32 0.84 21.20
C LYS A 80 21.03 0.04 21.32
N ARG A 81 20.64 -0.68 20.26
CA ARG A 81 19.45 -1.54 20.28
C ARG A 81 19.64 -2.72 21.21
N ARG A 82 20.83 -3.33 21.21
CA ARG A 82 21.17 -4.43 22.11
C ARG A 82 21.12 -4.02 23.58
N GLN A 83 21.68 -2.85 23.93
CA GLN A 83 21.63 -2.32 25.29
C GLN A 83 20.19 -2.05 25.76
N LYS A 84 19.33 -1.49 24.89
CA LYS A 84 17.91 -1.28 25.21
C LYS A 84 17.18 -2.60 25.45
N LEU A 85 17.48 -3.62 24.66
CA LEU A 85 16.88 -4.95 24.81
C LEU A 85 17.31 -5.61 26.13
N GLN A 86 18.59 -5.51 26.50
CA GLN A 86 19.11 -5.99 27.78
C GLN A 86 18.50 -5.24 28.97
N ALA A 87 18.43 -3.90 28.91
CA ALA A 87 17.80 -3.11 29.97
C ALA A 87 16.33 -3.47 30.18
N ARG A 88 15.59 -3.74 29.10
CA ARG A 88 14.19 -4.23 29.17
C ARG A 88 14.09 -5.61 29.81
N ARG A 89 14.99 -6.55 29.46
CA ARG A 89 15.05 -7.87 30.09
C ARG A 89 15.30 -7.79 31.61
N ILE A 90 16.26 -6.96 32.02
CA ILE A 90 16.57 -6.75 33.45
C ILE A 90 15.38 -6.11 34.18
N ALA A 91 14.70 -5.13 33.57
CA ALA A 91 13.50 -4.51 34.16
C ALA A 91 12.33 -5.50 34.33
N LEU A 92 12.28 -6.56 33.51
CA LEU A 92 11.33 -7.67 33.63
C LEU A 92 11.82 -8.76 34.61
N GLY A 93 12.87 -8.50 35.38
CA GLY A 93 13.40 -9.41 36.41
C GLY A 93 14.33 -10.51 35.90
N HIS A 94 14.69 -10.51 34.62
CA HIS A 94 15.65 -11.48 34.08
C HIS A 94 17.07 -11.10 34.50
N LYS A 95 17.91 -12.11 34.78
CA LYS A 95 19.31 -11.88 35.13
C LYS A 95 20.08 -11.33 33.91
N PRO A 96 21.12 -10.51 34.12
CA PRO A 96 21.91 -9.95 33.01
C PRO A 96 22.65 -10.99 32.19
N ASP A 97 22.86 -12.18 32.76
CA ASP A 97 23.59 -13.33 32.19
C ASP A 97 22.67 -14.56 32.04
N ASP A 98 21.36 -14.32 31.94
CA ASP A 98 20.35 -15.35 31.72
C ASP A 98 20.46 -15.83 30.27
N HIS A 99 21.37 -16.77 30.05
CA HIS A 99 21.50 -17.52 28.82
C HIS A 99 20.48 -18.66 28.86
N GLU A 100 19.59 -18.71 27.87
CA GLU A 100 18.81 -19.92 27.60
C GLU A 100 19.83 -20.96 27.10
N ASP A 101 20.11 -21.99 27.91
CA ASP A 101 20.91 -23.13 27.47
C ASP A 101 20.20 -23.77 26.27
N GLU A 102 20.88 -23.82 25.10
CA GLU A 102 20.36 -24.41 23.85
C GLU A 102 20.16 -25.94 23.94
#